data_AF-A0A8D8AT45-F1
#
_entry.id   AF-A0A8D8AT45-F1
#
_cell.length_a   1.000
_cell.length_b   1.000
_cell.length_c   1.000
_cell.angle_alpha   90.00
_cell.angle_beta   90.00
_cell.angle_gamma   90.00
#
_symmetry.space_group_name_H-M   'P 1'
#
loop_
_entity.id
_entity.type
_entity.pdbx_description
1 polymer ?
#
loop_
_entity_poly.entity_id
_entity_poly.type
_entity_poly.pdbx_seq_one_letter_code
_entity_poly.pdbx_strand_id
1 'polypeptide(L)'
;MEEPHPMMKLVDLHNKECNAIEVEINIPYGKIAGKWFGPRDVKPILCLHGWLDNCGTFDRLIPLLPKELSFLAIDFPGHGHSCRIPDGMAYHQIDRVMVIQYVMNEYGWDRVALMGHSMGASV
;
A
#
# COMPACT_ATOMS: atom_id res chain seq x y z
N MET A 1 13.73 -6.13 25.85
CA MET A 1 13.53 -6.03 24.39
C MET A 1 12.99 -7.37 23.96
N GLU A 2 11.72 -7.42 23.58
CA GLU A 2 11.05 -8.65 23.16
C GLU A 2 11.57 -9.02 21.77
N GLU A 3 11.94 -10.28 21.54
CA GLU A 3 12.36 -10.70 20.19
C GLU A 3 11.17 -10.59 19.22
N PRO A 4 11.38 -10.07 18.00
CA PRO A 4 10.30 -9.93 17.03
C PRO A 4 9.72 -11.31 16.67
N HIS A 5 8.40 -11.34 16.49
CA HIS A 5 7.64 -12.54 16.18
C HIS A 5 8.20 -13.26 14.93
N PRO A 6 8.25 -14.60 14.87
CA PRO A 6 8.85 -15.35 13.75
C PRO A 6 8.30 -14.99 12.37
N MET A 7 7.01 -14.65 12.26
CA MET A 7 6.43 -14.17 10.99
C MET A 7 7.01 -12.85 10.51
N MET A 8 7.45 -11.98 11.41
CA MET A 8 8.07 -10.71 11.04
C MET A 8 9.39 -10.95 10.29
N LYS A 9 10.16 -11.96 10.74
CA LYS A 9 11.36 -12.43 10.01
C LYS A 9 11.02 -12.93 8.60
N LEU A 10 9.86 -13.56 8.39
CA LEU A 10 9.44 -14.03 7.06
C LEU A 10 9.08 -12.88 6.12
N VAL A 11 8.37 -11.86 6.61
CA VAL A 11 8.02 -10.67 5.80
C VAL A 11 9.28 -9.89 5.44
N ASP A 12 10.20 -9.70 6.38
CA ASP A 12 11.46 -9.00 6.12
C ASP A 12 12.33 -9.73 5.09
N LEU A 13 12.40 -11.07 5.19
CA LEU A 13 13.08 -11.91 4.21
C LEU A 13 12.43 -11.79 2.83
N HIS A 14 11.10 -11.87 2.78
CA HIS A 14 10.35 -11.73 1.53
C HIS A 14 10.56 -10.36 0.88
N ASN A 15 10.47 -9.28 1.67
CA ASN A 15 10.73 -7.92 1.21
C ASN A 15 12.14 -7.81 0.63
N LYS A 16 13.14 -8.38 1.31
CA LYS A 16 14.52 -8.41 0.83
C LYS A 16 14.68 -9.19 -0.48
N GLU A 17 14.05 -10.35 -0.61
CA GLU A 17 14.06 -11.16 -1.84
C GLU A 17 13.42 -10.45 -3.03
N CYS A 18 12.36 -9.68 -2.75
CA CYS A 18 11.59 -8.97 -3.78
C CYS A 18 12.09 -7.54 -4.03
N ASN A 19 13.15 -7.12 -3.32
CA ASN A 19 13.63 -5.74 -3.29
C ASN A 19 12.48 -4.73 -3.02
N ALA A 20 11.57 -5.13 -2.14
CA ALA A 20 10.45 -4.31 -1.69
C ALA A 20 10.92 -3.42 -0.54
N ILE A 21 10.48 -2.16 -0.55
CA ILE A 21 10.75 -1.21 0.53
C ILE A 21 9.45 -0.75 1.16
N GLU A 22 9.45 -0.67 2.48
CA GLU A 22 8.36 -0.04 3.23
C GLU A 22 8.42 1.48 3.01
N VAL A 23 7.25 2.10 2.82
CA VAL A 23 7.09 3.54 2.62
C VAL A 23 6.00 4.08 3.53
N GLU A 24 6.16 5.33 3.96
CA GLU A 24 5.12 6.09 4.64
C GLU A 24 4.72 7.28 3.76
N ILE A 25 3.43 7.55 3.67
CA ILE A 25 2.87 8.64 2.87
C ILE A 25 2.03 9.51 3.81
N ASN A 26 2.29 10.81 3.80
CA ASN A 26 1.55 11.74 4.65
C ASN A 26 0.16 12.00 4.06
N ILE A 27 -0.85 11.99 4.92
CA ILE A 27 -2.22 12.42 4.60
C ILE A 27 -2.69 13.42 5.67
N PRO A 28 -3.76 14.21 5.46
CA PRO A 28 -4.10 15.34 6.33
C PRO A 28 -4.32 14.99 7.82
N TYR A 29 -4.63 13.73 8.13
CA TYR A 29 -4.95 13.26 9.47
C TYR A 29 -4.04 12.12 9.96
N GLY A 30 -2.90 11.89 9.31
CA GLY A 30 -1.95 10.87 9.74
C GLY A 30 -1.00 10.44 8.64
N LYS A 31 -0.54 9.19 8.74
CA LYS A 31 0.32 8.55 7.74
C LYS A 31 -0.30 7.25 7.32
N ILE A 32 -0.21 6.96 6.03
CA ILE A 32 -0.50 5.62 5.51
C ILE A 32 0.81 4.88 5.24
N ALA A 33 0.81 3.59 5.54
CA ALA A 33 1.90 2.70 5.22
C ALA A 33 1.71 2.12 3.82
N GLY A 34 2.79 1.60 3.24
CA GLY A 34 2.74 0.84 2.01
C GLY A 34 4.06 0.16 1.71
N LYS A 35 4.05 -0.69 0.69
CA LYS A 35 5.22 -1.37 0.15
C LYS A 35 5.40 -1.00 -1.30
N TRP A 36 6.62 -0.61 -1.65
CA TRP A 36 6.99 -0.33 -3.03
C TRP A 36 7.90 -1.42 -3.56
N PHE A 37 7.50 -1.99 -4.69
CA PHE A 37 8.20 -3.06 -5.39
C PHE A 37 8.73 -2.57 -6.74
N GLY A 38 9.90 -3.05 -7.13
CA GLY A 38 10.49 -2.75 -8.44
C GLY A 38 11.16 -1.37 -8.54
N PRO A 39 11.46 -0.91 -9.77
CA PRO A 39 12.23 0.31 -10.01
C PRO A 39 11.53 1.57 -9.47
N ARG A 40 12.31 2.59 -9.11
CA ARG A 40 11.81 3.86 -8.52
C ARG A 40 11.77 5.02 -9.50
N ASP A 41 12.39 4.84 -10.66
CA ASP A 41 12.47 5.78 -11.77
C ASP A 41 11.28 5.66 -12.74
N VAL A 42 10.47 4.61 -12.59
CA VAL A 42 9.22 4.43 -13.32
C VAL A 42 8.02 4.65 -12.40
N LYS A 43 6.95 5.22 -12.95
CA LYS A 43 5.71 5.43 -12.20
C LYS A 43 5.07 4.06 -11.86
N PRO A 44 4.72 3.80 -10.59
CA PRO A 44 4.18 2.50 -10.20
C PRO A 44 2.69 2.35 -10.58
N ILE A 45 2.26 1.10 -10.66
CA ILE A 45 0.86 0.70 -10.54
C ILE A 45 0.48 0.77 -9.06
N LEU A 46 -0.56 1.51 -8.72
CA LEU A 46 -1.05 1.63 -7.35
C LEU A 46 -1.95 0.43 -7.02
N CYS A 47 -1.57 -0.36 -6.03
CA CYS A 47 -2.25 -1.58 -5.63
C CYS A 47 -3.13 -1.35 -4.39
N LEU A 48 -4.40 -1.73 -4.48
CA LEU A 48 -5.44 -1.48 -3.47
C LEU A 48 -5.99 -2.80 -2.90
N HIS A 49 -5.79 -3.04 -1.61
CA HIS A 49 -6.15 -4.31 -0.96
C HIS A 49 -7.66 -4.46 -0.67
N GLY A 50 -8.06 -5.66 -0.24
CA GLY A 50 -9.45 -6.00 0.12
C GLY A 50 -9.87 -5.47 1.49
N TRP A 51 -11.14 -5.64 1.85
CA TRP A 51 -11.62 -5.24 3.18
C TRP A 51 -10.98 -6.12 4.26
N LEU A 52 -10.47 -5.50 5.33
CA LEU A 52 -9.77 -6.16 6.45
C LEU A 52 -8.42 -6.79 6.07
N ASP A 53 -7.94 -6.54 4.84
CA ASP A 53 -6.61 -6.91 4.38
C ASP A 53 -5.58 -5.78 4.65
N ASN A 54 -4.40 -5.88 4.02
CA ASN A 54 -3.34 -4.88 3.97
C ASN A 54 -2.50 -5.07 2.68
N CYS A 55 -1.47 -4.26 2.48
CA CYS A 55 -0.56 -4.28 1.34
C CYS A 55 0.11 -5.66 1.12
N GLY A 56 0.20 -6.50 2.16
CA GLY A 56 0.67 -7.88 2.08
C GLY A 56 -0.19 -8.79 1.21
N THR A 57 -1.41 -8.40 0.84
CA THR A 57 -2.22 -9.08 -0.21
C THR A 57 -1.42 -9.32 -1.49
N PHE A 58 -0.50 -8.42 -1.82
CA PHE A 58 0.23 -8.44 -3.09
C PHE A 58 1.60 -9.11 -3.02
N ASP A 59 2.08 -9.46 -1.82
CA ASP A 59 3.41 -10.06 -1.58
C ASP A 59 3.65 -11.30 -2.45
N ARG A 60 2.62 -12.13 -2.67
CA ARG A 60 2.78 -13.35 -3.50
C ARG A 60 2.60 -13.11 -4.99
N LEU A 61 1.88 -12.06 -5.38
CA LEU A 61 1.55 -11.80 -6.79
C LEU A 61 2.63 -11.00 -7.49
N ILE A 62 3.04 -9.87 -6.89
CA ILE A 62 3.98 -8.92 -7.52
C ILE A 62 5.31 -9.59 -7.93
N PRO A 63 5.90 -10.53 -7.14
CA PRO A 63 7.13 -11.19 -7.54
C PRO A 63 7.03 -12.03 -8.80
N LEU A 64 5.81 -12.40 -9.24
CA LEU A 64 5.53 -13.16 -10.45
C LEU A 64 5.30 -12.26 -11.68
N LEU A 65 5.24 -10.94 -11.50
CA LEU A 65 5.02 -9.97 -12.57
C LEU A 65 6.35 -9.49 -13.18
N PRO A 66 6.34 -8.89 -14.39
CA PRO A 66 7.54 -8.37 -15.04
C PRO A 66 8.34 -7.42 -14.13
N LYS A 67 9.66 -7.62 -14.07
CA LYS A 67 10.55 -6.93 -13.11
C LYS A 67 10.82 -5.48 -13.48
N GLU A 68 10.49 -5.09 -14.71
CA GLU A 68 10.60 -3.74 -15.25
C GLU A 68 9.43 -2.85 -14.80
N LEU A 69 8.35 -3.46 -14.31
CA LEU A 69 7.21 -2.73 -13.75
C LEU A 69 7.49 -2.36 -12.29
N SER A 70 6.87 -1.25 -11.88
CA SER A 70 6.86 -0.82 -10.49
C SER A 70 5.45 -0.89 -9.91
N PHE A 71 5.38 -1.19 -8.62
CA PHE A 71 4.13 -1.33 -7.89
C PHE A 71 4.24 -0.63 -6.54
N LEU A 72 3.19 0.09 -6.16
CA LEU A 72 3.03 0.66 -4.83
C LEU A 72 1.76 0.08 -4.22
N ALA A 73 1.90 -0.85 -3.29
CA ALA A 73 0.78 -1.37 -2.52
C ALA A 73 0.62 -0.53 -1.25
N ILE A 74 -0.55 0.07 -1.03
CA ILE A 74 -0.81 0.91 0.15
C ILE A 74 -1.75 0.21 1.12
N ASP A 75 -1.62 0.54 2.40
CA ASP A 75 -2.61 0.24 3.43
C ASP A 75 -3.62 1.38 3.50
N PHE A 76 -4.92 1.10 3.34
CA PHE A 76 -5.94 2.13 3.58
C PHE A 76 -5.97 2.53 5.06
N PRO A 77 -6.42 3.76 5.40
CA PRO A 77 -6.64 4.16 6.79
C PRO A 77 -7.47 3.11 7.55
N GLY A 78 -7.04 2.80 8.77
CA GLY A 78 -7.62 1.76 9.63
C GLY A 78 -7.18 0.32 9.31
N HIS A 79 -6.26 0.11 8.37
CA HIS A 79 -5.77 -1.21 7.96
C HIS A 79 -4.24 -1.29 8.07
N GLY A 80 -3.73 -2.52 8.19
CA GLY A 80 -2.30 -2.79 8.27
C GLY A 80 -1.58 -1.88 9.26
N HIS A 81 -0.56 -1.16 8.78
CA HIS A 81 0.22 -0.21 9.57
C HIS A 81 -0.17 1.25 9.34
N SER A 82 -1.24 1.51 8.58
CA SER A 82 -1.77 2.86 8.36
C SER A 82 -2.44 3.43 9.60
N CYS A 83 -2.50 4.77 9.66
CA CYS A 83 -3.17 5.48 10.74
C CYS A 83 -4.63 5.04 10.89
N ARG A 84 -5.14 5.08 12.12
CA ARG A 84 -6.57 4.93 12.40
C ARG A 84 -7.37 6.03 11.69
N ILE A 85 -8.59 5.70 11.30
CA ILE A 85 -9.58 6.69 10.87
C ILE A 85 -9.89 7.63 12.06
N PRO A 86 -9.90 8.97 11.88
CA PRO A 86 -10.22 9.91 12.94
C PRO A 86 -11.61 9.72 13.54
N ASP A 87 -11.76 10.10 14.81
CA ASP A 87 -13.05 9.98 15.51
C ASP A 87 -14.11 10.85 14.84
N GLY A 88 -15.30 10.28 14.64
CA GLY A 88 -16.42 10.95 13.97
C GLY A 88 -16.38 10.91 12.44
N MET A 89 -15.31 10.39 11.81
CA MET A 89 -15.31 10.13 10.38
C MET A 89 -16.03 8.81 10.04
N ALA A 90 -16.76 8.84 8.93
CA ALA A 90 -17.30 7.62 8.32
C ALA A 90 -16.21 6.87 7.55
N TYR A 91 -16.49 5.60 7.22
CA TYR A 91 -15.63 4.78 6.37
C TYR A 91 -16.37 4.37 5.10
N HIS A 92 -16.64 5.37 4.26
CA HIS A 92 -17.33 5.16 2.99
C HIS A 92 -16.35 4.81 1.88
N GLN A 93 -16.88 4.23 0.81
CA GLN A 93 -16.10 3.91 -0.38
C GLN A 93 -15.43 5.15 -0.99
N ILE A 94 -16.15 6.27 -1.04
CA ILE A 94 -15.64 7.53 -1.61
C ILE A 94 -14.42 8.08 -0.86
N ASP A 95 -14.30 7.80 0.45
CA ASP A 95 -13.16 8.26 1.25
C ASP A 95 -11.86 7.60 0.79
N ARG A 96 -11.93 6.40 0.21
CA ARG A 96 -10.76 5.69 -0.35
C ARG A 96 -10.25 6.34 -1.62
N VAL A 97 -11.14 6.93 -2.43
CA VAL A 97 -10.75 7.71 -3.61
C VAL A 97 -9.93 8.94 -3.19
N MET A 98 -10.29 9.58 -2.07
CA MET A 98 -9.51 10.69 -1.53
C MET A 98 -8.11 10.26 -1.08
N VAL A 99 -7.96 9.05 -0.55
CA VAL A 99 -6.63 8.48 -0.22
C VAL A 99 -5.78 8.34 -1.48
N ILE A 100 -6.34 7.86 -2.59
CA ILE A 100 -5.64 7.78 -3.88
C ILE A 100 -5.17 9.17 -4.32
N GLN A 101 -6.02 10.20 -4.17
CA GLN A 101 -5.65 11.57 -4.50
C GLN A 101 -4.49 12.09 -3.64
N TYR A 102 -4.45 11.78 -2.34
CA TYR A 102 -3.32 12.17 -1.49
C TYR A 102 -2.02 11.48 -1.92
N VAL A 103 -2.06 10.20 -2.27
CA VAL A 103 -0.90 9.48 -2.81
C VAL A 103 -0.42 10.11 -4.12
N MET A 104 -1.34 10.41 -5.03
CA MET A 104 -1.01 11.07 -6.29
C MET A 104 -0.37 12.44 -6.05
N ASN A 105 -0.87 13.22 -5.10
CA ASN A 105 -0.31 14.53 -4.76
C ASN A 105 1.09 14.42 -4.14
N GLU A 106 1.33 13.47 -3.24
CA GLU A 106 2.65 13.25 -2.61
C GLU A 106 3.73 12.99 -3.67
N TYR A 107 3.41 12.19 -4.68
CA TYR A 107 4.36 11.81 -5.72
C TYR A 107 4.25 12.62 -7.02
N GLY A 108 3.40 13.65 -7.06
CA GLY A 108 3.20 14.52 -8.23
C GLY A 108 2.67 13.79 -9.47
N TRP A 109 1.76 12.83 -9.30
CA TRP A 109 1.18 12.07 -10.40
C TRP A 109 -0.11 12.69 -10.93
N ASP A 110 -0.12 13.05 -12.23
CA ASP A 110 -1.36 13.50 -12.89
C ASP A 110 -2.29 12.35 -13.30
N ARG A 111 -1.74 11.13 -13.41
CA ARG A 111 -2.47 9.92 -13.81
C ARG A 111 -1.90 8.71 -13.07
N VAL A 112 -2.77 7.79 -12.66
CA VAL A 112 -2.39 6.55 -11.97
C VAL A 112 -2.99 5.34 -12.67
N ALA A 113 -2.26 4.22 -12.69
CA ALA A 113 -2.80 2.92 -13.06
C ALA A 113 -3.12 2.15 -11.77
N LEU A 114 -4.25 1.46 -11.72
CA LEU A 114 -4.73 0.79 -10.50
C LEU A 114 -4.72 -0.73 -10.67
N MET A 115 -4.39 -1.43 -9.57
CA MET A 115 -4.60 -2.87 -9.40
C MET A 115 -5.38 -3.11 -8.11
N GLY A 116 -6.65 -3.48 -8.21
CA GLY A 116 -7.52 -3.68 -7.05
C GLY A 116 -7.79 -5.15 -6.75
N HIS A 117 -7.84 -5.51 -5.46
CA HIS A 117 -8.36 -6.79 -4.97
C HIS A 117 -9.68 -6.59 -4.22
N SER A 118 -10.74 -7.31 -4.61
CA SER A 118 -12.03 -7.31 -3.91
C SER A 118 -12.56 -5.88 -3.68
N MET A 119 -12.67 -5.43 -2.43
CA MET A 119 -12.99 -4.04 -2.06
C MET A 119 -12.12 -3.02 -2.79
N GLY A 120 -10.81 -3.25 -2.93
CA GLY A 120 -9.93 -2.34 -3.64
C GLY A 120 -10.20 -2.26 -5.15
N ALA A 121 -10.95 -3.20 -5.73
CA ALA A 121 -11.41 -3.14 -7.12
C ALA A 121 -12.73 -2.36 -7.30
N SER A 122 -13.46 -2.08 -6.21
CA SER A 122 -14.69 -1.29 -6.22
C SER A 122 -14.50 0.18 -5.78
N VAL A 123 -13.27 0.56 -5.45
CA VAL A 123 -12.83 1.94 -5.24
C VAL A 123 -12.65 2.62 -6.59
#